data_AF-A0A1M2VN21-F1
#
_entry.id   AF-A0A1M2VN21-F1
#
_cell.length_a   1.000
_cell.length_b   1.000
_cell.length_c   1.000
_cell.angle_alpha   90.00
_cell.angle_beta   90.00
_cell.angle_gamma   90.00
#
_symmetry.space_group_name_H-M   'P 1'
#
loop_
_entity.id
_entity.type
_entity.pdbx_description
1 polymer ?
#
loop_
_entity_poly.entity_id
_entity_poly.type
_entity_poly.pdbx_seq_one_letter_code
_entity_poly.pdbx_strand_id
1 'polypeptide(L)'
;MASHDSHQLQVYFARREQPFIFTQPEPAHHFPASKVTIDGDVGTSPWKYAPLIRVYDEAHCIYHGVMKIPGEEGSAPERSVEVALKWVAGPIRIAYLREEADFYETNRGALQDIAPQYYGHFTAEVEGAKVACIVLEYCNGQPTHTVFEMK
;
A
#
# COMPACT_ATOMS: atom_id res chain seq x y z
N MET A 1 17.24 7.55 -24.91
CA MET A 1 16.90 7.72 -23.48
C MET A 1 15.55 7.05 -23.29
N ALA A 2 15.54 5.81 -22.80
CA ALA A 2 14.29 5.10 -22.56
C ALA A 2 13.56 5.77 -21.40
N SER A 3 12.28 6.11 -21.60
CA SER A 3 11.37 6.42 -20.50
C SER A 3 11.25 5.13 -19.68
N HIS A 4 11.93 5.08 -18.54
CA HIS A 4 11.67 4.02 -17.57
C HIS A 4 10.31 4.34 -16.96
N ASP A 5 9.27 3.66 -17.42
CA ASP A 5 7.91 3.83 -16.92
C ASP A 5 7.85 3.32 -15.47
N SER A 6 8.18 4.21 -14.53
CA SER A 6 7.99 3.98 -13.11
C SER A 6 6.50 3.73 -12.89
N HIS A 7 6.14 2.51 -12.46
CA HIS A 7 4.74 2.18 -12.20
C HIS A 7 4.28 2.98 -10.98
N GLN A 8 3.19 3.73 -11.15
CA GLN A 8 2.64 4.62 -10.14
C GLN A 8 1.38 4.03 -9.50
N LEU A 9 1.29 4.16 -8.17
CA LEU A 9 0.10 3.85 -7.40
C LEU A 9 -0.55 5.16 -6.94
N GLN A 10 -1.80 5.38 -7.35
CA GLN A 10 -2.61 6.50 -6.89
C GLN A 10 -3.46 6.07 -5.68
N VAL A 11 -3.22 6.69 -4.52
CA VAL A 11 -3.97 6.42 -3.28
C VAL A 11 -4.94 7.56 -3.02
N TYR A 12 -6.24 7.27 -3.09
CA TYR A 12 -7.32 8.22 -2.86
C TYR A 12 -7.89 8.07 -1.45
N PHE A 13 -8.12 9.20 -0.78
CA PHE A 13 -8.87 9.27 0.48
C PHE A 13 -10.18 10.03 0.25
N ALA A 14 -11.27 9.58 0.87
CA ALA A 14 -12.63 10.09 0.61
C ALA A 14 -12.79 11.63 0.74
N ARG A 15 -11.95 12.29 1.55
CA ARG A 15 -12.01 13.74 1.81
C ARG A 15 -10.91 14.57 1.14
N ARG A 16 -10.15 13.98 0.21
CA ARG A 16 -9.04 14.65 -0.48
C ARG A 16 -9.30 14.67 -1.99
N GLU A 17 -9.23 15.86 -2.59
CA GLU A 17 -9.45 16.04 -4.03
C GLU A 17 -8.33 15.43 -4.89
N GLN A 18 -7.10 15.43 -4.39
CA GLN A 18 -5.92 14.92 -5.10
C GLN A 18 -5.39 13.64 -4.45
N PRO A 19 -5.07 12.58 -5.22
CA PRO A 19 -4.47 11.37 -4.68
C PRO A 19 -3.05 11.63 -4.18
N PHE A 20 -2.56 10.74 -3.32
CA PHE A 20 -1.13 10.57 -3.13
C PHE A 20 -0.58 9.69 -4.25
N ILE A 21 0.56 10.08 -4.81
CA ILE A 21 1.22 9.34 -5.88
C ILE A 21 2.43 8.63 -5.29
N PHE A 22 2.40 7.31 -5.33
CA PHE A 22 3.53 6.47 -4.99
C PHE A 22 4.16 5.89 -6.23
N THR A 23 5.44 5.57 -6.15
CA THR A 23 6.22 4.95 -7.22
C THR A 23 6.78 3.62 -6.74
N GLN A 24 6.75 2.61 -7.60
CA GLN A 24 7.42 1.34 -7.31
C GLN A 24 8.94 1.51 -7.43
N PRO A 25 9.74 1.19 -6.40
CA PRO A 25 11.20 1.29 -6.48
C PRO A 25 11.77 0.21 -7.41
N GLU A 26 12.79 0.53 -8.22
CA GLU A 26 13.50 -0.47 -9.02
C GLU A 26 14.40 -1.37 -8.13
N PRO A 27 14.65 -2.64 -8.49
CA PRO A 27 14.09 -3.43 -9.59
C PRO A 27 12.89 -4.26 -9.12
N ALA A 28 11.68 -3.69 -9.12
CA ALA A 28 10.50 -4.41 -8.67
C ALA A 28 9.75 -5.09 -9.82
N HIS A 29 9.07 -6.20 -9.52
CA HIS A 29 8.16 -6.85 -10.45
C HIS A 29 6.95 -5.94 -10.71
N HIS A 30 6.76 -5.53 -11.96
CA HIS A 30 5.69 -4.63 -12.37
C HIS A 30 4.32 -5.12 -11.89
N PHE A 31 3.67 -4.31 -11.05
CA PHE A 31 2.30 -4.56 -10.65
C PHE A 31 1.33 -3.75 -11.52
N PRO A 32 0.30 -4.37 -12.11
CA PRO A 32 -0.62 -3.70 -13.04
C PRO A 32 -1.58 -2.72 -12.35
N ALA A 33 -1.58 -2.65 -11.02
CA ALA A 33 -2.48 -1.81 -10.27
C ALA A 33 -2.02 -0.34 -10.29
N SER A 34 -2.91 0.55 -10.71
CA SER A 34 -2.65 1.99 -10.80
C SER A 34 -3.40 2.82 -9.76
N LYS A 35 -4.41 2.24 -9.07
CA LYS A 35 -5.31 2.98 -8.18
C LYS A 35 -5.84 2.15 -7.01
N VAL A 36 -5.71 2.72 -5.80
CA VAL A 36 -6.34 2.27 -4.55
C VAL A 36 -7.19 3.40 -3.98
N THR A 37 -8.42 3.08 -3.56
CA THR A 37 -9.32 4.02 -2.88
C THR A 37 -9.54 3.53 -1.45
N ILE A 38 -9.20 4.35 -0.45
CA ILE A 38 -9.30 3.99 0.95
C ILE A 38 -10.73 4.22 1.47
N ASP A 39 -11.27 3.21 2.14
CA ASP A 39 -12.61 3.22 2.73
C ASP A 39 -12.56 3.88 4.11
N GLY A 40 -13.06 5.11 4.20
CA GLY A 40 -13.36 5.78 5.47
C GLY A 40 -12.20 6.46 6.19
N ASP A 41 -12.56 7.36 7.09
CA ASP A 41 -11.63 8.06 7.99
C ASP A 41 -11.09 7.07 9.03
N VAL A 42 -9.77 6.90 9.09
CA VAL A 42 -9.15 6.33 10.30
C VAL A 42 -9.30 7.36 11.42
N GLY A 43 -10.38 7.22 12.20
CA GLY A 43 -10.65 7.98 13.42
C GLY A 43 -11.13 9.42 13.18
N THR A 44 -12.38 9.69 13.57
CA THR A 44 -13.07 10.94 13.97
C THR A 44 -12.27 12.26 14.07
N SER A 45 -11.51 12.65 13.07
CA SER A 45 -10.92 13.98 12.98
C SER A 45 -10.93 14.45 11.53
N PRO A 46 -11.31 15.72 11.27
CA PRO A 46 -11.43 16.27 9.93
C PRO A 46 -10.04 16.56 9.37
N TRP A 47 -9.33 15.53 8.90
CA TRP A 47 -7.96 15.70 8.44
C TRP A 47 -7.93 16.35 7.05
N LYS A 48 -7.43 17.58 7.01
CA LYS A 48 -7.01 18.29 5.78
C LYS A 48 -5.67 17.75 5.21
N TYR A 49 -5.01 16.82 5.90
CA TYR A 49 -3.67 16.28 5.61
C TYR A 49 -3.68 14.75 5.73
N ALA A 50 -2.69 14.05 5.14
CA ALA A 50 -2.60 12.57 5.19
C ALA A 50 -2.77 12.07 6.63
N PRO A 51 -3.63 11.08 6.92
CA PRO A 51 -3.91 10.73 8.30
C PRO A 51 -2.64 10.13 8.93
N LEU A 52 -2.30 10.60 10.14
CA LEU A 52 -1.40 9.97 11.12
C LEU A 52 0.11 10.04 10.92
N ILE A 53 0.65 10.24 9.72
CA ILE A 53 2.12 10.15 9.52
C ILE A 53 2.90 11.44 9.78
N ARG A 54 2.22 12.58 9.89
CA ARG A 54 2.90 13.84 10.23
C ARG A 54 3.48 13.87 11.64
N VAL A 55 3.13 12.92 12.53
CA VAL A 55 3.39 13.11 13.96
C VAL A 55 4.66 12.41 14.44
N TYR A 56 5.10 11.30 13.83
CA TYR A 56 6.28 10.55 14.32
C TYR A 56 6.99 9.75 13.22
N ASP A 57 8.34 9.75 13.23
CA ASP A 57 9.25 9.02 12.33
C ASP A 57 9.15 7.47 12.41
N GLU A 58 8.14 6.96 13.11
CA GLU A 58 7.87 5.54 13.33
C GLU A 58 6.39 5.18 13.15
N ALA A 59 5.59 6.12 12.65
CA ALA A 59 4.17 5.91 12.43
C ALA A 59 3.94 4.81 11.38
N HIS A 60 2.98 3.93 11.69
CA HIS A 60 2.45 2.98 10.74
C HIS A 60 0.93 2.91 10.88
N CYS A 61 0.24 2.75 9.76
CA CYS A 61 -1.21 2.61 9.70
C CYS A 61 -1.58 1.54 8.69
N ILE A 62 -2.65 0.81 8.97
CA ILE A 62 -3.25 -0.13 8.02
C ILE A 62 -4.59 0.46 7.62
N TYR A 63 -4.76 0.68 6.33
CA TYR A 63 -5.98 1.19 5.74
C TYR A 63 -6.70 0.06 5.00
N HIS A 64 -8.02 -0.01 5.17
CA HIS A 64 -8.87 -0.80 4.28
C HIS A 64 -9.21 0.01 3.04
N GLY A 65 -9.26 -0.62 1.87
CA GLY A 65 -9.68 0.05 0.66
C GLY A 65 -9.97 -0.90 -0.49
N VAL A 66 -10.31 -0.31 -1.64
CA VAL A 66 -10.61 -1.01 -2.87
C VAL A 66 -9.58 -0.66 -3.93
N MET A 67 -8.93 -1.67 -4.49
CA MET A 67 -7.99 -1.54 -5.59
C MET A 67 -8.65 -1.92 -6.91
N LYS A 68 -8.45 -1.09 -7.94
CA LYS A 68 -8.90 -1.38 -9.31
C LYS A 68 -7.75 -1.99 -10.08
N ILE A 69 -7.96 -3.21 -10.57
CA ILE A 69 -7.01 -3.90 -11.44
C ILE A 69 -7.58 -3.84 -12.86
N PRO A 70 -6.87 -3.21 -13.82
CA PRO A 70 -7.31 -3.17 -15.20
C PRO A 70 -7.41 -4.60 -15.74
N GLY A 71 -8.49 -4.86 -16.47
CA GLY A 71 -8.58 -6.09 -17.26
C GLY A 71 -7.64 -6.02 -18.47
N GLU A 72 -7.19 -7.17 -18.95
CA GLU A 72 -6.48 -7.21 -20.23
C GLU A 72 -7.43 -6.83 -21.37
N GLU A 73 -6.92 -6.04 -22.32
CA GLU A 73 -7.69 -5.50 -23.43
C GLU A 73 -8.36 -6.65 -24.22
N GLY A 74 -9.68 -6.70 -24.18
CA GLY A 74 -10.49 -7.72 -24.87
C GLY A 74 -10.59 -9.09 -24.21
N SER A 75 -9.98 -9.31 -23.03
CA SER A 75 -9.98 -10.62 -22.36
C SER A 75 -10.78 -10.64 -21.04
N ALA A 76 -10.66 -9.60 -20.23
CA ALA A 76 -11.29 -9.56 -18.90
C ALA A 76 -11.84 -8.16 -18.57
N PRO A 77 -12.99 -8.06 -17.87
CA PRO A 77 -13.43 -6.79 -17.31
C PRO A 77 -12.48 -6.30 -16.21
N GLU A 78 -12.43 -4.99 -16.00
CA GLU A 78 -11.80 -4.39 -14.82
C GLU A 78 -12.38 -5.04 -13.54
N ARG A 79 -11.50 -5.46 -12.63
CA ARG A 79 -11.90 -6.06 -11.35
C ARG A 79 -11.54 -5.15 -10.18
N SER A 80 -12.43 -5.12 -9.20
CA SER A 80 -12.19 -4.48 -7.90
C SER A 80 -11.84 -5.55 -6.88
N VAL A 81 -10.81 -5.31 -6.07
CA VAL A 81 -10.41 -6.19 -4.98
C VAL A 81 -10.28 -5.39 -3.69
N GLU A 82 -10.73 -5.95 -2.57
CA GLU A 82 -10.50 -5.38 -1.25
C GLU A 82 -9.04 -5.56 -0.85
N VAL A 83 -8.43 -4.50 -0.34
CA VAL A 83 -7.00 -4.45 0.00
C VAL A 83 -6.77 -3.87 1.39
N ALA A 84 -5.74 -4.40 2.04
CA ALA A 84 -5.07 -3.76 3.15
C ALA A 84 -3.87 -2.97 2.61
N LEU A 85 -3.86 -1.64 2.82
CA LEU A 85 -2.71 -0.79 2.53
C LEU A 85 -2.00 -0.46 3.84
N LYS A 86 -0.82 -1.03 4.05
CA LYS A 86 0.04 -0.71 5.18
C LYS A 86 0.94 0.44 4.79
N TRP A 87 0.74 1.60 5.40
CA TRP A 87 1.50 2.82 5.17
C TRP A 87 2.44 3.06 6.35
N VAL A 88 3.72 3.31 6.09
CA VAL A 88 4.72 3.69 7.10
C VAL A 88 5.43 5.00 6.74
N ALA A 89 6.05 5.61 7.75
CA ALA A 89 6.93 6.76 7.57
C ALA A 89 8.22 6.63 8.37
N GLY A 90 9.23 7.37 7.92
CA GLY A 90 10.54 7.41 8.54
C GLY A 90 11.45 6.26 8.10
N PRO A 91 12.78 6.47 8.14
CA PRO A 91 13.75 5.57 7.50
C PRO A 91 13.75 4.16 8.10
N ILE A 92 13.53 4.02 9.41
CA ILE A 92 13.55 2.73 10.11
C ILE A 92 12.36 1.87 9.66
N ARG A 93 11.14 2.40 9.73
CA ARG A 93 9.95 1.65 9.33
C ARG A 93 9.91 1.35 7.84
N ILE A 94 10.43 2.26 7.01
CA ILE A 94 10.58 2.02 5.57
C ILE A 94 11.52 0.84 5.32
N ALA A 95 12.63 0.73 6.05
CA ALA A 95 13.54 -0.40 5.93
C ALA A 95 12.85 -1.72 6.32
N TYR A 96 12.13 -1.75 7.45
CA TYR A 96 11.37 -2.95 7.85
C TYR A 96 10.26 -3.31 6.87
N LEU A 97 9.55 -2.31 6.32
CA LEU A 97 8.51 -2.55 5.32
C LEU A 97 9.11 -3.12 4.03
N ARG A 98 10.33 -2.71 3.66
CA ARG A 98 11.07 -3.27 2.54
C ARG A 98 11.45 -4.73 2.79
N GLU A 99 11.96 -5.06 3.97
CA GLU A 99 12.26 -6.46 4.33
C GLU A 99 11.00 -7.34 4.26
N GLU A 100 9.86 -6.83 4.73
CA GLU A 100 8.57 -7.51 4.61
C GLU A 100 8.14 -7.69 3.14
N ALA A 101 8.27 -6.65 2.33
CA ALA A 101 7.98 -6.71 0.89
C ALA A 101 8.86 -7.73 0.17
N ASP A 102 10.16 -7.76 0.47
CA ASP A 102 11.13 -8.70 -0.08
C ASP A 102 10.78 -10.15 0.32
N PHE A 103 10.28 -10.36 1.54
CA PHE A 103 9.77 -11.66 1.98
C PHE A 103 8.57 -12.12 1.14
N TYR A 104 7.57 -11.25 0.93
CA TYR A 104 6.41 -11.57 0.09
C TYR A 104 6.80 -11.88 -1.35
N GLU A 105 7.68 -11.08 -1.95
CA GLU A 105 8.11 -11.26 -3.34
C GLU A 105 8.92 -12.56 -3.51
N THR A 106 9.90 -12.81 -2.63
CA THR A 106 10.76 -14.00 -2.69
C THR A 106 9.96 -15.30 -2.49
N ASN A 107 8.94 -15.27 -1.63
CA ASN A 107 8.16 -16.46 -1.27
C ASN A 107 6.81 -16.53 -1.99
N ARG A 108 6.56 -15.71 -3.01
CA ARG A 108 5.24 -15.56 -3.65
C ARG A 108 4.61 -16.88 -4.07
N GLY A 109 5.38 -17.80 -4.66
CA GLY A 109 4.87 -19.12 -5.06
C GLY A 109 4.55 -20.04 -3.88
N ALA A 110 5.31 -19.94 -2.79
CA ALA A 110 5.08 -20.74 -1.58
C ALA A 110 3.94 -20.18 -0.71
N LEU A 111 3.70 -18.87 -0.77
CA LEU A 111 2.67 -18.17 -0.03
C LEU A 111 1.31 -18.16 -0.73
N GLN A 112 1.25 -18.66 -1.98
CA GLN A 112 0.00 -18.76 -2.73
C GLN A 112 -1.04 -19.56 -1.92
N ASP A 113 -2.24 -19.01 -1.79
CA ASP A 113 -3.40 -19.57 -1.09
C ASP A 113 -3.27 -19.74 0.45
N ILE A 114 -2.12 -19.41 1.06
CA ILE A 114 -1.91 -19.51 2.52
C ILE A 114 -1.73 -18.16 3.21
N ALA A 115 -1.35 -17.13 2.46
CA ALA A 115 -1.17 -15.76 2.95
C ALA A 115 -1.93 -14.78 2.04
N PRO A 116 -2.17 -13.54 2.51
CA PRO A 116 -2.79 -12.52 1.67
C PRO A 116 -2.03 -12.34 0.36
N GLN A 117 -2.74 -12.21 -0.76
CA GLN A 117 -2.10 -11.89 -2.03
C GLN A 117 -1.33 -10.57 -1.92
N TYR A 118 -0.03 -10.62 -2.23
CA TYR A 118 0.81 -9.42 -2.29
C TYR A 118 0.62 -8.69 -3.62
N TYR A 119 0.42 -7.36 -3.53
CA TYR A 119 0.16 -6.47 -4.67
C TYR A 119 1.26 -5.42 -4.91
N GLY A 120 2.35 -5.45 -4.14
CA GLY A 120 3.51 -4.60 -4.37
C GLY A 120 3.86 -3.66 -3.22
N HIS A 121 5.06 -3.09 -3.35
CA HIS A 121 5.67 -2.12 -2.45
C HIS A 121 5.95 -0.84 -3.21
N PHE A 122 5.58 0.29 -2.61
CA PHE A 122 5.68 1.60 -3.25
C PHE A 122 6.20 2.64 -2.26
N THR A 123 6.90 3.65 -2.77
CA THR A 123 7.45 4.74 -1.98
C THR A 123 6.97 6.09 -2.51
N ALA A 124 6.93 7.10 -1.65
CA ALA A 124 6.62 8.47 -2.03
C ALA A 124 7.34 9.46 -1.12
N GLU A 125 7.35 10.71 -1.53
CA GLU A 125 7.59 11.84 -0.65
C GLU A 125 6.29 12.61 -0.47
N VAL A 126 5.81 12.66 0.77
CA VAL A 126 4.56 13.35 1.11
C VAL A 126 4.90 14.48 2.06
N GLU A 127 4.76 15.71 1.58
CA GLU A 127 4.92 16.92 2.39
C GLU A 127 6.29 17.01 3.06
N GLY A 128 7.35 16.56 2.36
CA GLY A 128 8.74 16.55 2.83
C GLY A 128 9.13 15.32 3.65
N ALA A 129 8.20 14.42 3.95
CA ALA A 129 8.47 13.16 4.64
C ALA A 129 8.56 12.00 3.65
N LYS A 130 9.59 11.16 3.80
CA LYS A 130 9.66 9.88 3.08
C LYS A 130 8.64 8.93 3.68
N VAL A 131 7.87 8.31 2.79
CA VAL A 131 6.87 7.31 3.16
C VAL A 131 6.97 6.10 2.25
N ALA A 132 6.47 4.97 2.73
CA ALA A 132 6.33 3.76 1.94
C ALA A 132 5.02 3.05 2.27
N CYS A 133 4.53 2.24 1.34
CA CYS A 133 3.41 1.36 1.59
C CYS A 133 3.58 0.01 0.90
N ILE A 134 2.95 -1.01 1.47
CA ILE A 134 2.67 -2.27 0.78
C ILE A 134 1.17 -2.43 0.64
N VAL A 135 0.76 -3.10 -0.43
CA VAL A 135 -0.65 -3.42 -0.70
C VAL A 135 -0.80 -4.92 -0.65
N LEU A 136 -1.71 -5.40 0.20
CA LEU A 136 -2.04 -6.81 0.40
C LEU A 136 -3.54 -7.01 0.19
N GLU A 137 -3.94 -8.24 -0.08
CA GLU A 137 -5.34 -8.66 0.01
C GLU A 137 -5.91 -8.41 1.40
N TYR A 138 -7.15 -7.92 1.46
CA TYR A 138 -7.86 -7.81 2.70
C TYR A 138 -8.54 -9.13 3.07
N CYS A 139 -8.06 -9.80 4.12
CA CYS A 139 -8.53 -11.14 4.48
C CYS A 139 -9.72 -11.17 5.46
N ASN A 140 -10.40 -10.04 5.71
CA ASN A 140 -11.59 -9.95 6.58
C ASN A 140 -11.44 -10.55 8.00
N GLY A 141 -10.22 -10.80 8.47
CA GLY A 141 -9.93 -11.39 9.76
C GLY A 141 -10.10 -10.39 10.91
N GLN A 142 -10.62 -10.84 12.05
CA GLN A 142 -10.58 -10.02 13.26
C GLN A 142 -9.16 -9.99 13.82
N PRO A 143 -8.63 -8.81 14.19
CA PRO A 143 -7.35 -8.72 14.88
C PRO A 143 -7.43 -9.54 16.17
N THR A 144 -6.63 -10.60 16.27
CA THR A 144 -6.45 -11.25 17.57
C THR A 144 -5.55 -10.34 18.39
N HIS A 145 -5.96 -10.03 19.63
CA HIS A 145 -5.22 -9.17 20.57
C HIS A 145 -3.78 -9.64 20.88
N THR A 146 -3.34 -10.75 20.31
CA THR A 146 -2.05 -11.40 20.49
C THR A 146 -1.00 -11.05 19.44
N VAL A 147 -1.31 -10.23 18.43
CA VAL A 147 -0.27 -9.64 17.56
C VAL A 147 0.38 -8.48 18.32
N PHE A 148 1.09 -8.82 19.39
CA PHE A 148 1.97 -7.89 20.07
C PHE A 148 2.99 -7.42 19.05
N GLU A 149 2.92 -6.13 18.71
CA GLU A 149 4.07 -5.34 18.33
C GLU A 149 5.23 -5.76 19.24
N MET A 150 6.18 -6.52 18.68
CA MET A 150 7.43 -6.78 19.38
C MET A 150 8.07 -5.42 19.60
N LYS A 151 8.16 -5.04 20.88
CA LYS A 151 8.90 -3.87 21.37
C LYS A 151 10.39 -4.03 21.14
#